data_AF-A0A5B8MSP9-F1
#
_entry.id   AF-A0A5B8MSP9-F1
#
_cell.length_a   1.000
_cell.length_b   1.000
_cell.length_c   1.000
_cell.angle_alpha   90.00
_cell.angle_beta   90.00
_cell.angle_gamma   90.00
#
_symmetry.space_group_name_H-M   'P 1'
#
loop_
_entity.id
_entity.type
_entity.pdbx_description
1 polymer ?
#
loop_
_entity_poly.entity_id
_entity_poly.type
_entity_poly.pdbx_seq_one_letter_code
_entity_poly.pdbx_strand_id
1 'polypeptide(L)'
;MEGSGSGSDDGTEPYCDFFVLDTSSWSSIRDQDLRIGGVTEFDTRLVGQVMAMKLLCCWGMPSQVGVAHMGNSSASRGLELTPKWRTGEAAGTSAREVGDLGCYEANSDPIFFDDFGELVPQDQNPQRVVQALNLGLASLKTASNRGKRITVFLCSPITGLRDLEAQLIPLRQELDGNGIEVEFILHPKVYSKAYDNVIGGPEGSQRSSRDEGVREGMAAVSISDIRSEDEDLDTLANIFSIDVMNNIPYKSFLETLAMYKDVYFDGITGLRALSSRWSACWPESDAQETMPRILFVFQWSPTSSERGDD
;
A
#
# COMPACT_ATOMS: atom_id res chain seq x y z
N MET A 1 3.67 50.90 12.36
CA MET A 1 4.46 49.90 11.62
C MET A 1 3.76 48.57 11.81
N GLU A 2 2.78 48.31 10.95
CA GLU A 2 2.08 47.04 10.90
C GLU A 2 2.96 46.09 10.10
N GLY A 3 3.49 45.07 10.78
CA GLY A 3 4.27 44.02 10.14
C GLY A 3 3.32 43.09 9.41
N SER A 4 3.19 43.28 8.11
CA SER A 4 2.58 42.31 7.21
C SER A 4 3.40 41.02 7.24
N GLY A 5 2.92 40.04 7.99
CA GLY A 5 3.45 38.68 7.97
C GLY A 5 3.14 38.07 6.60
N SER A 6 4.16 37.96 5.75
CA SER A 6 4.12 37.14 4.56
C SER A 6 4.10 35.68 5.00
N GLY A 7 2.90 35.14 5.20
CA GLY A 7 2.68 33.70 5.23
C GLY A 7 3.06 33.16 3.86
N SER A 8 4.17 32.43 3.80
CA SER A 8 4.48 31.55 2.69
C SER A 8 3.44 30.43 2.70
N ASP A 9 2.33 30.68 2.02
CA ASP A 9 1.36 29.67 1.61
C ASP A 9 2.12 28.75 0.65
N ASP A 10 2.65 27.66 1.19
CA ASP A 10 3.40 26.66 0.44
C ASP A 10 2.39 25.97 -0.48
N GLY A 11 2.25 26.55 -1.68
CA GLY A 11 1.14 26.37 -2.62
C GLY A 11 1.17 25.03 -3.34
N THR A 12 1.29 23.93 -2.60
CA THR A 12 0.92 22.60 -3.11
C THR A 12 -0.56 22.59 -3.43
N GLU A 13 -0.89 22.49 -4.71
CA GLU A 13 -2.27 22.42 -5.17
C GLU A 13 -2.99 21.24 -4.50
N PRO A 14 -4.25 21.42 -4.06
CA PRO A 14 -4.96 20.37 -3.35
C PRO A 14 -5.19 19.18 -4.28
N TYR A 15 -4.72 18.01 -3.87
CA TYR A 15 -4.88 16.76 -4.60
C TYR A 15 -5.72 15.74 -3.81
N CYS A 16 -6.17 14.68 -4.48
CA CYS A 16 -6.98 13.60 -3.90
C CYS A 16 -6.31 12.25 -4.12
N ASP A 17 -6.36 11.42 -3.07
CA ASP A 17 -5.90 10.04 -3.12
C ASP A 17 -7.05 9.05 -3.00
N PHE A 18 -7.02 8.00 -3.80
CA PHE A 18 -7.91 6.87 -3.70
C PHE A 18 -7.09 5.59 -3.55
N PHE A 19 -7.20 4.93 -2.40
CA PHE A 19 -6.42 3.73 -2.12
C PHE A 19 -7.22 2.48 -2.47
N VAL A 20 -6.55 1.49 -3.06
CA VAL A 20 -7.10 0.14 -3.23
C VAL A 20 -6.30 -0.79 -2.32
N LEU A 21 -6.97 -1.41 -1.36
CA LEU A 21 -6.39 -2.39 -0.46
C LEU A 21 -6.75 -3.79 -0.94
N ASP A 22 -5.75 -4.64 -1.14
CA ASP A 22 -5.96 -6.06 -1.38
C ASP A 22 -6.41 -6.72 -0.07
N THR A 23 -7.68 -7.06 -0.02
CA THR A 23 -8.41 -7.66 1.12
C THR A 23 -8.73 -9.13 0.87
N SER A 24 -8.12 -9.73 -0.15
CA SER A 24 -8.23 -11.16 -0.41
C SER A 24 -7.77 -12.00 0.77
N SER A 25 -8.05 -13.31 0.73
CA SER A 25 -7.60 -14.29 1.73
C SER A 25 -6.09 -14.21 2.02
N TRP A 26 -5.28 -13.84 1.03
CA TRP A 26 -3.83 -13.62 1.15
C TRP A 26 -3.44 -12.47 2.09
N SER A 27 -4.30 -11.47 2.22
CA SER A 27 -4.05 -10.31 3.08
C SER A 27 -4.02 -10.66 4.58
N SER A 28 -4.60 -11.81 4.93
CA SER A 28 -4.63 -12.34 6.29
C SER A 28 -3.34 -13.02 6.75
N ILE A 29 -2.42 -13.32 5.82
CA ILE A 29 -1.16 -14.00 6.13
C ILE A 29 -0.32 -13.10 7.04
N ARG A 30 0.20 -13.69 8.13
CA ARG A 30 1.03 -13.01 9.14
C ARG A 30 2.51 -13.22 8.89
N ASP A 31 3.09 -12.41 8.01
CA ASP A 31 4.51 -12.49 7.63
C ASP A 31 5.25 -11.15 7.64
N GLN A 32 4.66 -10.10 8.23
CA GLN A 32 5.24 -8.75 8.24
C GLN A 32 5.69 -8.32 9.64
N ASP A 33 6.98 -8.01 9.82
CA ASP A 33 7.55 -7.51 11.09
C ASP A 33 7.39 -5.98 11.18
N LEU A 34 6.20 -5.51 11.53
CA LEU A 34 5.87 -4.07 11.52
C LEU A 34 6.23 -3.34 12.83
N ARG A 35 6.29 -4.09 13.94
CA ARG A 35 6.63 -3.63 15.29
C ARG A 35 5.79 -2.46 15.80
N ILE A 36 4.48 -2.52 15.58
CA ILE A 36 3.53 -1.49 15.99
C ILE A 36 3.22 -1.66 17.49
N GLY A 37 3.09 -0.57 18.25
CA GLY A 37 2.77 -0.63 19.69
C GLY A 37 3.83 -1.30 20.57
N GLY A 38 5.05 -1.51 20.05
CA GLY A 38 6.08 -2.28 20.76
C GLY A 38 5.86 -3.79 20.77
N VAL A 39 4.88 -4.29 20.02
CA VAL A 39 4.65 -5.73 19.81
C VAL A 39 5.69 -6.26 18.83
N THR A 40 6.26 -7.44 19.09
CA THR A 40 7.29 -8.07 18.24
C THR A 40 6.76 -9.24 17.41
N GLU A 41 5.44 -9.41 17.36
CA GLU A 41 4.78 -10.46 16.57
C GLU A 41 4.65 -10.04 15.10
N PHE A 42 4.56 -11.03 14.21
CA PHE A 42 4.27 -10.78 12.80
C PHE A 42 2.81 -10.34 12.64
N ASP A 43 2.63 -9.23 11.95
CA ASP A 43 1.34 -8.68 11.59
C ASP A 43 0.85 -9.23 10.25
N THR A 44 -0.46 -9.07 10.00
CA THR A 44 -1.05 -9.44 8.72
C THR A 44 -0.61 -8.48 7.62
N ARG A 45 -0.55 -8.97 6.38
CA ARG A 45 -0.30 -8.10 5.22
C ARG A 45 -1.32 -6.97 5.13
N LEU A 46 -2.56 -7.20 5.54
CA LEU A 46 -3.60 -6.17 5.56
C LEU A 46 -3.28 -5.02 6.52
N VAL A 47 -2.76 -5.32 7.71
CA VAL A 47 -2.29 -4.29 8.65
C VAL A 47 -1.17 -3.47 8.02
N GLY A 48 -0.22 -4.12 7.33
CA GLY A 48 0.84 -3.41 6.62
C GLY A 48 0.35 -2.48 5.52
N GLN A 49 -0.65 -2.90 4.73
CA GLN A 49 -1.27 -2.06 3.70
C GLN A 49 -1.97 -0.84 4.33
N VAL A 50 -2.74 -1.03 5.39
CA VAL A 50 -3.44 0.05 6.09
C VAL A 50 -2.44 1.05 6.68
N MET A 51 -1.34 0.57 7.26
CA MET A 51 -0.30 1.44 7.82
C MET A 51 0.48 2.19 6.73
N ALA A 52 0.78 1.52 5.61
CA ALA A 52 1.42 2.14 4.45
C ALA A 52 0.53 3.25 3.86
N MET A 53 -0.77 2.99 3.68
CA MET A 53 -1.76 3.99 3.28
C MET A 53 -1.76 5.19 4.23
N LYS A 54 -1.85 4.95 5.54
CA LYS A 54 -1.81 6.02 6.56
C LYS A 54 -0.54 6.87 6.44
N LEU A 55 0.62 6.26 6.25
CA LEU A 55 1.88 6.98 6.07
C LEU A 55 1.89 7.83 4.79
N LEU A 56 1.41 7.30 3.67
CA LEU A 56 1.31 8.05 2.42
C LEU A 56 0.36 9.25 2.57
N CYS A 57 -0.78 9.08 3.25
CA CYS A 57 -1.68 10.19 3.55
C CYS A 57 -1.01 11.26 4.43
N CYS A 58 -0.25 10.85 5.46
CA CYS A 58 0.49 11.78 6.32
C CYS A 58 1.56 12.55 5.57
N TRP A 59 2.26 11.86 4.69
CA TRP A 59 3.27 12.50 3.88
C TRP A 59 2.62 13.46 2.91
N GLY A 60 1.72 13.00 2.05
CA GLY A 60 1.25 13.85 0.97
C GLY A 60 0.22 14.90 1.42
N MET A 61 -0.49 14.67 2.53
CA MET A 61 -1.57 15.52 3.03
C MET A 61 -2.68 15.75 1.98
N PRO A 62 -3.29 14.68 1.44
CA PRO A 62 -4.33 14.81 0.44
C PRO A 62 -5.55 15.55 1.00
N SER A 63 -6.19 16.35 0.17
CA SER A 63 -7.39 17.10 0.57
C SER A 63 -8.61 16.20 0.75
N GLN A 64 -8.65 15.06 0.06
CA GLN A 64 -9.66 14.01 0.24
C GLN A 64 -9.04 12.63 0.06
N VAL A 65 -9.58 11.66 0.79
CA VAL A 65 -9.16 10.25 0.72
C VAL A 65 -10.36 9.35 0.52
N GLY A 66 -10.25 8.40 -0.41
CA GLY A 66 -11.19 7.29 -0.59
C GLY A 66 -10.48 5.95 -0.50
N VAL A 67 -11.23 4.88 -0.22
CA VAL A 67 -10.67 3.52 -0.14
C VAL A 67 -11.60 2.50 -0.80
N ALA A 68 -11.04 1.59 -1.59
CA ALA A 68 -11.70 0.38 -2.05
C ALA A 68 -11.04 -0.87 -1.45
N HIS A 69 -11.85 -1.89 -1.24
CA HIS A 69 -11.43 -3.23 -0.85
C HIS A 69 -11.45 -4.13 -2.08
N MET A 70 -10.32 -4.74 -2.41
CA MET A 70 -10.19 -5.70 -3.49
C MET A 70 -10.05 -7.11 -2.91
N GLY A 71 -11.17 -7.83 -2.81
CA GLY A 71 -11.25 -9.19 -2.23
C GLY A 71 -10.71 -10.28 -3.14
N ASN A 72 -11.14 -11.54 -2.99
CA ASN A 72 -10.82 -12.66 -3.87
C ASN A 72 -11.55 -12.54 -5.21
N SER A 73 -12.86 -12.25 -5.17
CA SER A 73 -13.73 -12.37 -6.35
C SER A 73 -14.24 -11.04 -6.92
N SER A 74 -14.19 -9.97 -6.13
CA SER A 74 -14.72 -8.67 -6.50
C SER A 74 -14.01 -7.53 -5.76
N ALA A 75 -14.29 -6.30 -6.19
CA ALA A 75 -13.94 -5.11 -5.44
C ALA A 75 -15.18 -4.40 -4.90
N SER A 76 -15.08 -3.83 -3.70
CA SER A 76 -16.13 -3.09 -3.04
C SER A 76 -15.60 -1.77 -2.50
N ARG A 77 -16.51 -0.84 -2.19
CA ARG A 77 -16.14 0.45 -1.63
C ARG A 77 -15.97 0.31 -0.12
N GLY A 78 -14.78 0.64 0.39
CA GLY A 78 -14.48 0.65 1.81
C GLY A 78 -14.72 2.01 2.46
N LEU A 79 -14.28 3.09 1.81
CA LEU A 79 -14.45 4.47 2.25
C LEU A 79 -14.80 5.37 1.05
N GLU A 80 -15.89 6.12 1.17
CA GLU A 80 -16.23 7.18 0.21
C GLU A 80 -15.18 8.29 0.23
N LEU A 81 -14.91 8.90 -0.93
CA LEU A 81 -13.97 10.02 -1.03
C LEU A 81 -14.40 11.14 -0.08
N THR A 82 -13.61 11.40 0.96
CA THR A 82 -13.97 12.30 2.06
C THR A 82 -12.83 13.24 2.43
N PRO A 83 -13.10 14.53 2.73
CA PRO A 83 -12.11 15.42 3.31
C PRO A 83 -11.86 15.14 4.81
N LYS A 84 -12.77 14.41 5.47
CA LYS A 84 -12.77 14.18 6.93
C LYS A 84 -11.93 12.97 7.35
N TRP A 85 -10.89 12.67 6.60
CA TRP A 85 -10.09 11.45 6.80
C TRP A 85 -9.12 11.53 7.99
N ARG A 86 -8.92 12.72 8.57
CA ARG A 86 -8.09 12.99 9.76
C ARG A 86 -8.93 13.05 11.03
N THR A 87 -8.37 12.61 12.16
CA THR A 87 -9.03 12.73 13.48
C THR A 87 -9.05 14.19 13.91
N GLY A 88 -10.16 14.63 14.51
CA GLY A 88 -10.29 15.97 15.12
C GLY A 88 -10.98 17.04 14.28
N GLU A 89 -11.24 16.82 12.98
CA GLU A 89 -12.07 17.76 12.18
C GLU A 89 -13.58 17.56 12.38
N ALA A 90 -14.00 16.45 13.00
CA ALA A 90 -15.40 16.12 13.27
C ALA A 90 -15.68 16.07 14.79
N ALA A 91 -15.76 17.24 15.43
CA ALA A 91 -16.33 17.34 16.77
C ALA A 91 -17.84 17.02 16.71
N GLY A 92 -18.24 15.79 17.09
CA GLY A 92 -19.62 15.55 17.56
C GLY A 92 -20.31 14.23 17.18
N THR A 93 -19.73 13.34 16.39
CA THR A 93 -20.36 12.04 16.06
C THR A 93 -19.36 10.89 16.14
N SER A 94 -19.83 9.71 16.52
CA SER A 94 -18.99 8.52 16.77
C SER A 94 -18.06 8.20 15.60
N ALA A 95 -16.77 8.03 15.89
CA ALA A 95 -15.66 7.85 14.94
C ALA A 95 -15.87 6.78 13.85
N ARG A 96 -16.79 5.82 14.03
CA ARG A 96 -17.10 4.77 13.07
C ARG A 96 -17.92 5.22 11.84
N GLU A 97 -18.57 6.40 11.88
CA GLU A 97 -19.46 6.83 10.80
C GLU A 97 -18.87 7.93 9.88
N VAL A 98 -17.66 8.44 10.14
CA VAL A 98 -17.22 9.73 9.56
C VAL A 98 -16.09 9.61 8.53
N GLY A 99 -15.60 8.39 8.27
CA GLY A 99 -14.53 8.20 7.30
C GLY A 99 -13.14 8.59 7.81
N ASP A 100 -12.97 8.57 9.12
CA ASP A 100 -11.70 8.78 9.82
C ASP A 100 -10.76 7.58 9.60
N LEU A 101 -9.57 7.85 9.05
CA LEU A 101 -8.55 6.82 8.85
C LEU A 101 -7.86 6.41 10.16
N GLY A 102 -7.92 7.21 11.23
CA GLY A 102 -7.33 6.86 12.53
C GLY A 102 -7.80 5.51 13.04
N CYS A 103 -9.12 5.29 13.05
CA CYS A 103 -9.76 4.06 13.49
C CYS A 103 -10.03 3.05 12.35
N TYR A 104 -9.52 3.30 11.14
CA TYR A 104 -9.85 2.46 9.99
C TYR A 104 -9.18 1.09 10.07
N GLU A 105 -10.00 0.06 9.97
CA GLU A 105 -9.63 -1.35 9.85
C GLU A 105 -10.28 -1.91 8.58
N ALA A 106 -9.47 -2.54 7.73
CA ALA A 106 -9.98 -3.27 6.58
C ALA A 106 -10.36 -4.69 6.99
N ASN A 107 -11.43 -5.23 6.41
CA ASN A 107 -11.82 -6.62 6.60
C ASN A 107 -11.27 -7.45 5.45
N SER A 108 -10.67 -8.60 5.76
CA SER A 108 -10.28 -9.58 4.74
C SER A 108 -11.46 -10.48 4.38
N ASP A 109 -11.43 -11.04 3.17
CA ASP A 109 -12.30 -12.12 2.78
C ASP A 109 -12.13 -13.35 3.70
N PRO A 110 -13.16 -14.22 3.80
CA PRO A 110 -13.09 -15.42 4.60
C PRO A 110 -11.87 -16.27 4.25
N ILE A 111 -11.17 -16.70 5.29
CA ILE A 111 -10.05 -17.63 5.20
C ILE A 111 -10.60 -19.04 5.21
N PHE A 112 -10.07 -19.89 4.33
CA PHE A 112 -10.37 -21.30 4.31
C PHE A 112 -9.15 -22.07 4.79
N PHE A 113 -9.39 -23.07 5.63
CA PHE A 113 -8.39 -24.04 6.02
C PHE A 113 -8.75 -25.37 5.40
N ASP A 114 -7.76 -26.13 4.96
CA ASP A 114 -7.98 -27.50 4.50
C ASP A 114 -8.29 -28.45 5.68
N ASP A 115 -8.51 -29.72 5.36
CA ASP A 115 -8.78 -30.78 6.34
C ASP A 115 -7.62 -30.99 7.34
N PHE A 116 -6.44 -30.42 7.07
CA PHE A 116 -5.25 -30.49 7.91
C PHE A 116 -5.02 -29.21 8.73
N GLY A 117 -5.88 -28.19 8.57
CA GLY A 117 -5.75 -26.91 9.25
C GLY A 117 -4.74 -25.97 8.60
N GLU A 118 -4.31 -26.25 7.36
CA GLU A 118 -3.43 -25.37 6.59
C GLU A 118 -4.25 -24.32 5.85
N LEU A 119 -3.73 -23.09 5.83
CA LEU A 119 -4.36 -21.97 5.14
C LEU A 119 -4.41 -22.27 3.63
N VAL A 120 -5.59 -22.17 3.01
CA VAL A 120 -5.72 -22.32 1.55
C VAL A 120 -6.13 -20.97 0.98
N PRO A 121 -5.18 -20.21 0.40
CA PRO A 121 -5.53 -19.02 -0.35
C PRO A 121 -6.44 -19.42 -1.51
N GLN A 122 -7.54 -18.69 -1.68
CA GLN A 122 -8.47 -18.98 -2.76
C GLN A 122 -7.99 -18.42 -4.09
N ASP A 123 -8.41 -19.09 -5.17
CA ASP A 123 -8.28 -18.56 -6.53
C ASP A 123 -8.90 -17.18 -6.61
N GLN A 124 -8.15 -16.28 -7.23
CA GLN A 124 -8.55 -14.89 -7.36
C GLN A 124 -9.13 -14.64 -8.73
N ASN A 125 -10.24 -13.91 -8.76
CA ASN A 125 -10.82 -13.44 -10.01
C ASN A 125 -10.04 -12.20 -10.46
N PRO A 126 -9.28 -12.23 -11.58
CA PRO A 126 -8.46 -11.09 -11.98
C PRO A 126 -9.31 -9.83 -12.26
N GLN A 127 -10.61 -9.98 -12.53
CA GLN A 127 -11.57 -8.89 -12.78
C GLN A 127 -11.71 -7.96 -11.57
N ARG A 128 -11.34 -8.42 -10.37
CA ARG A 128 -11.29 -7.57 -9.17
C ARG A 128 -10.40 -6.34 -9.35
N VAL A 129 -9.31 -6.45 -10.12
CA VAL A 129 -8.39 -5.33 -10.39
C VAL A 129 -9.09 -4.27 -11.24
N VAL A 130 -9.75 -4.70 -12.32
CA VAL A 130 -10.56 -3.83 -13.19
C VAL A 130 -11.68 -3.17 -12.41
N GLN A 131 -12.38 -3.91 -11.55
CA GLN A 131 -13.45 -3.37 -10.71
C GLN A 131 -12.94 -2.33 -9.71
N ALA A 132 -11.82 -2.60 -9.04
CA ALA A 132 -11.23 -1.68 -8.06
C ALA A 132 -10.78 -0.37 -8.72
N LEU A 133 -10.12 -0.45 -9.87
CA LEU A 133 -9.71 0.72 -10.64
C LEU A 133 -10.92 1.52 -11.15
N ASN A 134 -11.99 0.86 -11.58
CA ASN A 134 -13.24 1.54 -11.95
C ASN A 134 -13.91 2.25 -10.75
N LEU A 135 -13.84 1.69 -9.54
CA LEU A 135 -14.31 2.36 -8.33
C LEU A 135 -13.51 3.64 -8.05
N GLY A 136 -12.18 3.58 -8.21
CA GLY A 136 -11.31 4.75 -8.07
C GLY A 136 -11.59 5.81 -9.14
N LEU A 137 -11.65 5.41 -10.41
CA LEU A 137 -12.02 6.28 -11.53
C LEU A 137 -13.36 6.97 -11.28
N ALA A 138 -14.41 6.22 -10.95
CA ALA A 138 -15.74 6.77 -10.70
C ALA A 138 -15.74 7.79 -9.55
N SER A 139 -14.92 7.57 -8.53
CA SER A 139 -14.83 8.46 -7.36
C SER A 139 -14.02 9.72 -7.64
N LEU A 140 -12.92 9.60 -8.40
CA LEU A 140 -12.01 10.73 -8.69
C LEU A 140 -12.47 11.57 -9.89
N LYS A 141 -13.24 10.99 -10.83
CA LYS A 141 -13.77 11.70 -12.00
C LYS A 141 -14.64 12.90 -11.60
N THR A 142 -15.35 12.81 -10.48
CA THR A 142 -16.21 13.88 -9.96
C THR A 142 -15.49 14.87 -9.05
N ALA A 143 -14.25 14.57 -8.63
CA ALA A 143 -13.46 15.47 -7.79
C ALA A 143 -12.99 16.70 -8.59
N SER A 144 -13.05 17.89 -7.97
CA SER A 144 -12.63 19.16 -8.58
C SER A 144 -11.12 19.43 -8.46
N ASN A 145 -10.39 18.57 -7.78
CA ASN A 145 -8.96 18.68 -7.52
C ASN A 145 -8.11 18.54 -8.78
N ARG A 146 -6.97 19.24 -8.81
CA ARG A 146 -6.03 19.22 -9.95
C ARG A 146 -5.17 17.96 -9.96
N GLY A 147 -4.67 17.53 -8.79
CA GLY A 147 -3.97 16.25 -8.65
C GLY A 147 -4.94 15.14 -8.23
N LYS A 148 -4.87 13.99 -8.90
CA LYS A 148 -5.68 12.81 -8.60
C LYS A 148 -4.81 11.57 -8.73
N ARG A 149 -4.84 10.70 -7.73
CA ARG A 149 -4.05 9.48 -7.72
C ARG A 149 -4.84 8.28 -7.20
N ILE A 150 -4.61 7.13 -7.81
CA ILE A 150 -4.99 5.82 -7.29
C ILE A 150 -3.73 5.08 -6.89
N THR A 151 -3.63 4.69 -5.62
CA THR A 151 -2.53 3.84 -5.14
C THR A 151 -3.09 2.46 -4.79
N VAL A 152 -2.61 1.44 -5.51
CA VAL A 152 -3.04 0.04 -5.36
C VAL A 152 -2.00 -0.72 -4.56
N PHE A 153 -2.38 -1.17 -3.37
CA PHE A 153 -1.61 -2.15 -2.61
C PHE A 153 -2.02 -3.55 -3.03
N LEU A 154 -1.07 -4.35 -3.49
CA LEU A 154 -1.32 -5.70 -3.97
C LEU A 154 -0.46 -6.68 -3.18
N CYS A 155 -1.09 -7.65 -2.53
CA CYS A 155 -0.41 -8.61 -1.64
C CYS A 155 -0.56 -10.07 -2.09
N SER A 156 -1.28 -10.28 -3.18
CA SER A 156 -1.63 -11.58 -3.73
C SER A 156 -1.32 -11.69 -5.23
N PRO A 157 -1.06 -12.91 -5.72
CA PRO A 157 -0.79 -13.16 -7.13
C PRO A 157 -1.90 -12.65 -8.05
N ILE A 158 -1.55 -12.08 -9.20
CA ILE A 158 -2.50 -11.55 -10.19
C ILE A 158 -2.74 -12.52 -11.35
N THR A 159 -2.90 -13.80 -11.02
CA THR A 159 -3.08 -14.86 -12.00
C THR A 159 -4.23 -14.56 -12.98
N GLY A 160 -3.94 -14.58 -14.27
CA GLY A 160 -4.93 -14.36 -15.35
C GLY A 160 -5.21 -12.88 -15.66
N LEU A 161 -4.39 -11.95 -15.18
CA LEU A 161 -4.49 -10.53 -15.53
C LEU A 161 -4.27 -10.31 -17.04
N ARG A 162 -3.41 -11.10 -17.68
CA ARG A 162 -3.15 -11.06 -19.13
C ARG A 162 -4.43 -11.16 -19.95
N ASP A 163 -5.37 -12.01 -19.54
CA ASP A 163 -6.63 -12.21 -20.24
C ASP A 163 -7.54 -10.96 -20.18
N LEU A 164 -7.22 -9.99 -19.33
CA LEU A 164 -7.95 -8.74 -19.16
C LEU A 164 -7.31 -7.55 -19.85
N GLU A 165 -6.22 -7.74 -20.60
CA GLU A 165 -5.51 -6.66 -21.30
C GLU A 165 -6.46 -5.79 -22.15
N ALA A 166 -7.40 -6.42 -22.86
CA ALA A 166 -8.40 -5.72 -23.68
C ALA A 166 -9.36 -4.82 -22.87
N GLN A 167 -9.51 -5.04 -21.57
CA GLN A 167 -10.29 -4.18 -20.66
C GLN A 167 -9.43 -3.16 -19.94
N LEU A 168 -8.19 -3.54 -19.59
CA LEU A 168 -7.26 -2.69 -18.85
C LEU A 168 -6.71 -1.55 -19.71
N ILE A 169 -6.45 -1.78 -21.00
CA ILE A 169 -5.95 -0.72 -21.91
C ILE A 169 -6.96 0.45 -22.02
N PRO A 170 -8.25 0.24 -22.37
CA PRO A 170 -9.22 1.33 -22.40
C PRO A 170 -9.39 2.01 -21.03
N LEU A 171 -9.36 1.23 -19.95
CA LEU A 171 -9.48 1.77 -18.59
C LEU A 171 -8.28 2.69 -18.26
N ARG A 172 -7.06 2.28 -18.61
CA ARG A 172 -5.86 3.11 -18.45
C ARG A 172 -5.99 4.42 -19.24
N GLN A 173 -6.43 4.34 -20.50
CA GLN A 173 -6.66 5.53 -21.32
C GLN A 173 -7.71 6.47 -20.72
N GLU A 174 -8.77 5.93 -20.12
CA GLU A 174 -9.77 6.75 -19.43
C GLU A 174 -9.20 7.40 -18.16
N LEU A 175 -8.41 6.68 -17.37
CA LEU A 175 -7.70 7.23 -16.20
C LEU A 175 -6.77 8.38 -16.60
N ASP A 176 -5.95 8.18 -17.64
CA ASP A 176 -5.05 9.21 -18.18
C ASP A 176 -5.84 10.42 -18.72
N GLY A 177 -6.95 10.18 -19.43
CA GLY A 177 -7.84 11.23 -19.94
C GLY A 177 -8.51 12.06 -18.85
N ASN A 178 -8.56 11.56 -17.62
CA ASN A 178 -9.05 12.27 -16.43
C ASN A 178 -7.92 12.82 -15.55
N GLY A 179 -6.67 12.70 -15.97
CA GLY A 179 -5.49 13.14 -15.21
C GLY A 179 -5.31 12.38 -13.90
N ILE A 180 -5.68 11.10 -13.86
CA ILE A 180 -5.56 10.24 -12.68
C ILE A 180 -4.28 9.43 -12.80
N GLU A 181 -3.31 9.70 -11.91
CA GLU A 181 -2.12 8.87 -11.76
C GLU A 181 -2.49 7.53 -11.13
N VAL A 182 -1.85 6.45 -11.58
CA VAL A 182 -2.03 5.13 -10.96
C VAL A 182 -0.67 4.58 -10.57
N GLU A 183 -0.59 4.16 -9.32
CA GLU A 183 0.60 3.58 -8.71
C GLU A 183 0.27 2.22 -8.11
N PHE A 184 1.20 1.28 -8.25
CA PHE A 184 1.10 -0.04 -7.65
C PHE A 184 2.25 -0.24 -6.67
N ILE A 185 1.91 -0.62 -5.45
CA ILE A 185 2.87 -1.02 -4.42
C ILE A 185 2.65 -2.50 -4.17
N LEU A 186 3.64 -3.29 -4.56
CA LEU A 186 3.53 -4.74 -4.65
C LEU A 186 4.17 -5.41 -3.42
N HIS A 187 3.59 -6.50 -2.93
CA HIS A 187 4.25 -7.38 -1.96
C HIS A 187 5.19 -8.35 -2.68
N PRO A 188 6.26 -8.88 -2.04
CA PRO A 188 7.16 -9.85 -2.70
C PRO A 188 6.46 -11.08 -3.27
N LYS A 189 5.32 -11.48 -2.69
CA LYS A 189 4.52 -12.62 -3.16
C LYS A 189 3.74 -12.36 -4.46
N VAL A 190 3.62 -11.11 -4.89
CA VAL A 190 2.99 -10.76 -6.17
C VAL A 190 3.94 -11.02 -7.33
N TYR A 191 5.25 -10.91 -7.13
CA TYR A 191 6.24 -11.11 -8.18
C TYR A 191 6.25 -12.56 -8.66
N SER A 192 6.88 -12.82 -9.79
CA SER A 192 7.12 -14.20 -10.22
C SER A 192 8.40 -14.72 -9.55
N LYS A 193 8.63 -16.03 -9.61
CA LYS A 193 9.86 -16.63 -9.10
C LYS A 193 11.11 -16.13 -9.83
N ALA A 194 11.00 -15.61 -11.06
CA ALA A 194 12.13 -15.07 -11.80
C ALA A 194 12.78 -13.87 -11.07
N TYR A 195 11.97 -13.12 -10.31
CA TYR A 195 12.41 -11.93 -9.58
C TYR A 195 13.05 -12.24 -8.22
N ASP A 196 12.95 -13.48 -7.71
CA ASP A 196 13.61 -13.88 -6.46
C ASP A 196 15.15 -13.73 -6.55
N ASN A 197 15.71 -13.95 -7.74
CA ASN A 197 17.15 -13.76 -8.00
C ASN A 197 17.58 -12.29 -7.96
N VAL A 198 16.64 -11.37 -8.20
CA VAL A 198 16.90 -9.91 -8.17
C VAL A 198 16.74 -9.37 -6.75
N ILE A 199 15.80 -9.93 -5.97
CA ILE A 199 15.58 -9.66 -4.54
C ILE A 199 16.75 -10.20 -3.67
N GLY A 200 17.45 -11.25 -4.15
CA GLY A 200 18.44 -12.01 -3.42
C GLY A 200 19.79 -11.31 -3.14
N GLY A 201 19.81 -10.37 -2.20
CA GLY A 201 20.97 -10.23 -1.31
C GLY A 201 21.01 -11.39 -0.28
N PRO A 202 22.18 -11.74 0.31
CA PRO A 202 22.42 -13.00 1.04
C PRO A 202 21.56 -13.25 2.30
N GLU A 203 20.63 -12.37 2.65
CA GLU A 203 19.73 -12.50 3.80
C GLU A 203 18.25 -12.74 3.43
N GLY A 204 17.88 -12.62 2.14
CA GLY A 204 16.48 -12.69 1.68
C GLY A 204 15.89 -14.11 1.66
N SER A 205 16.73 -15.14 1.62
CA SER A 205 16.32 -16.54 1.42
C SER A 205 16.48 -17.44 2.65
N GLN A 206 16.97 -16.94 3.78
CA GLN A 206 17.43 -17.80 4.91
C GLN A 206 16.61 -17.76 6.21
N ARG A 207 15.38 -17.20 6.25
CA ARG A 207 14.58 -17.21 7.49
C ARG A 207 13.26 -17.97 7.49
N SER A 208 12.86 -18.63 6.41
CA SER A 208 11.63 -19.46 6.39
C SER A 208 11.83 -20.94 6.75
N SER A 209 13.02 -21.38 7.15
CA SER A 209 13.29 -22.80 7.44
C SER A 209 13.00 -23.24 8.89
N ARG A 210 12.10 -22.55 9.62
CA ARG A 210 11.75 -22.96 11.00
C ARG A 210 10.38 -23.61 11.18
N ASP A 211 9.67 -23.94 10.11
CA ASP A 211 8.35 -24.60 10.22
C ASP A 211 8.07 -25.69 9.16
N GLU A 212 9.08 -26.49 8.79
CA GLU A 212 8.84 -27.73 8.04
C GLU A 212 9.17 -28.96 8.88
N GLY A 213 8.22 -29.34 9.72
CA GLY A 213 8.07 -30.73 10.15
C GLY A 213 7.71 -31.57 8.94
N VAL A 214 8.74 -32.11 8.27
CA VAL A 214 8.66 -33.02 7.12
C VAL A 214 7.62 -34.13 7.38
N ARG A 215 6.46 -34.05 6.73
CA ARG A 215 5.57 -35.20 6.50
C ARG A 215 5.78 -35.66 5.07
N GLU A 216 6.55 -36.73 4.91
CA GLU A 216 6.66 -37.47 3.66
C GLU A 216 5.27 -37.94 3.20
N GLY A 217 4.87 -37.60 1.98
CA GLY A 217 3.77 -38.31 1.31
C GLY A 217 2.66 -37.47 0.69
N MET A 218 2.90 -36.21 0.30
CA MET A 218 2.17 -35.47 -0.74
C MET A 218 2.91 -34.16 -0.91
N ALA A 219 3.26 -33.75 -2.14
CA ALA A 219 3.91 -32.46 -2.35
C ALA A 219 2.87 -31.35 -2.09
N ALA A 220 2.70 -30.96 -0.83
CA ALA A 220 1.97 -29.78 -0.46
C ALA A 220 2.71 -28.59 -1.10
N VAL A 221 2.06 -27.91 -2.03
CA VAL A 221 2.60 -26.66 -2.58
C VAL A 221 2.55 -25.67 -1.43
N SER A 222 3.71 -25.33 -0.88
CA SER A 222 3.76 -24.30 0.15
C SER A 222 3.16 -23.00 -0.40
N ILE A 223 2.32 -22.33 0.39
CA ILE A 223 1.81 -20.99 0.08
C ILE A 223 2.97 -20.02 -0.22
N SER A 224 4.15 -20.31 0.34
CA SER A 224 5.37 -19.58 0.03
C SER A 224 5.81 -19.68 -1.42
N ASP A 225 5.27 -20.59 -2.22
CA ASP A 225 5.72 -20.91 -3.58
C ASP A 225 4.72 -20.49 -4.66
N ILE A 226 3.50 -20.16 -4.27
CA ILE A 226 2.47 -19.62 -5.17
C ILE A 226 2.84 -18.14 -5.46
N ARG A 227 2.92 -17.81 -6.75
CA ARG A 227 3.39 -16.52 -7.30
C ARG A 227 2.57 -16.15 -8.53
N SER A 228 2.70 -14.91 -9.02
CA SER A 228 2.16 -14.57 -10.34
C SER A 228 3.04 -15.17 -11.44
N GLU A 229 2.45 -15.38 -12.60
CA GLU A 229 3.19 -15.71 -13.82
C GLU A 229 3.89 -14.44 -14.36
N ASP A 230 5.02 -14.62 -15.06
CA ASP A 230 5.77 -13.52 -15.67
C ASP A 230 4.89 -12.68 -16.60
N GLU A 231 4.03 -13.34 -17.36
CA GLU A 231 3.18 -12.73 -18.37
C GLU A 231 2.11 -11.80 -17.75
N ASP A 232 1.57 -12.16 -16.58
CA ASP A 232 0.63 -11.31 -15.85
C ASP A 232 1.30 -10.04 -15.31
N LEU A 233 2.55 -10.18 -14.84
CA LEU A 233 3.36 -9.04 -14.39
C LEU A 233 3.78 -8.15 -15.55
N ASP A 234 4.15 -8.73 -16.69
CA ASP A 234 4.47 -7.98 -17.91
C ASP A 234 3.25 -7.20 -18.39
N THR A 235 2.04 -7.79 -18.35
CA THR A 235 0.80 -7.05 -18.64
C THR A 235 0.61 -5.88 -17.70
N LEU A 236 0.79 -6.07 -16.39
CA LEU A 236 0.69 -5.00 -15.40
C LEU A 236 1.73 -3.88 -15.68
N ALA A 237 2.99 -4.27 -15.88
CA ALA A 237 4.12 -3.37 -16.15
C ALA A 237 3.90 -2.54 -17.41
N ASN A 238 3.51 -3.19 -18.51
CA ASN A 238 3.35 -2.55 -19.81
C ASN A 238 2.16 -1.58 -19.84
N ILE A 239 1.03 -1.94 -19.22
CA ILE A 239 -0.17 -1.09 -19.25
C ILE A 239 -0.04 0.11 -18.32
N PHE A 240 0.54 -0.07 -17.13
CA PHE A 240 0.62 0.98 -16.13
C PHE A 240 2.00 1.66 -16.06
N SER A 241 2.92 1.30 -16.96
CA SER A 241 4.30 1.78 -16.98
C SER A 241 5.02 1.60 -15.65
N ILE A 242 4.77 0.46 -14.99
CA ILE A 242 5.41 0.13 -13.71
C ILE A 242 6.77 -0.46 -14.00
N ASP A 243 7.82 0.14 -13.44
CA ASP A 243 9.15 -0.45 -13.46
C ASP A 243 9.26 -1.54 -12.39
N VAL A 244 8.80 -2.74 -12.74
CA VAL A 244 8.77 -3.89 -11.83
C VAL A 244 10.19 -4.30 -11.39
N MET A 245 11.22 -3.96 -12.17
CA MET A 245 12.63 -4.25 -11.83
C MET A 245 13.24 -3.24 -10.86
N ASN A 246 12.80 -1.98 -10.86
CA ASN A 246 13.29 -0.96 -9.92
C ASN A 246 12.40 -0.78 -8.69
N ASN A 247 11.12 -1.16 -8.76
CA ASN A 247 10.16 -1.11 -7.64
C ASN A 247 10.10 -2.44 -6.87
N ILE A 248 11.24 -3.10 -6.66
CA ILE A 248 11.28 -4.40 -6.02
C ILE A 248 10.94 -4.27 -4.53
N PRO A 249 9.98 -5.06 -4.01
CA PRO A 249 9.56 -4.92 -2.64
C PRO A 249 10.57 -5.53 -1.68
N TYR A 250 10.62 -4.92 -0.50
CA TYR A 250 11.25 -5.49 0.67
C TYR A 250 10.22 -6.31 1.46
N LYS A 251 10.60 -6.82 2.64
CA LYS A 251 9.84 -7.90 3.32
C LYS A 251 8.41 -7.49 3.69
N SER A 252 8.10 -6.20 3.69
CA SER A 252 6.75 -5.66 3.87
C SER A 252 6.55 -4.38 3.05
N PHE A 253 5.29 -3.94 2.90
CA PHE A 253 4.95 -2.66 2.26
C PHE A 253 5.66 -1.47 2.91
N LEU A 254 5.75 -1.48 4.25
CA LEU A 254 6.38 -0.43 5.02
C LEU A 254 7.90 -0.38 4.83
N GLU A 255 8.55 -1.55 4.73
CA GLU A 255 9.97 -1.61 4.39
C GLU A 255 10.22 -1.10 2.97
N THR A 256 9.36 -1.45 2.00
CA THR A 256 9.45 -0.93 0.63
C THR A 256 9.36 0.59 0.65
N LEU A 257 8.33 1.16 1.27
CA LEU A 257 8.18 2.62 1.37
C LEU A 257 9.37 3.30 2.05
N ALA A 258 9.89 2.72 3.14
CA ALA A 258 11.04 3.26 3.84
C ALA A 258 12.33 3.18 3.02
N MET A 259 12.50 2.13 2.22
CA MET A 259 13.68 1.99 1.38
C MET A 259 13.68 2.98 0.22
N TYR A 260 12.51 3.13 -0.41
CA TYR A 260 12.29 4.09 -1.49
C TYR A 260 11.78 5.43 -0.97
N LYS A 261 12.22 5.85 0.22
CA LYS A 261 11.76 7.07 0.88
C LYS A 261 11.97 8.33 0.03
N ASP A 262 12.97 8.37 -0.84
CA ASP A 262 13.24 9.52 -1.70
C ASP A 262 12.19 9.64 -2.82
N VAL A 263 11.48 8.55 -3.12
CA VAL A 263 10.38 8.50 -4.08
C VAL A 263 9.04 8.76 -3.37
N TYR A 264 8.77 8.01 -2.29
CA TYR A 264 7.47 8.04 -1.61
C TYR A 264 7.31 9.15 -0.58
N PHE A 265 8.43 9.65 -0.07
CA PHE A 265 8.48 10.64 1.01
C PHE A 265 9.36 11.83 0.62
N ASP A 266 9.34 12.22 -0.66
CA ASP A 266 10.12 13.34 -1.16
C ASP A 266 9.90 14.61 -0.31
N GLY A 267 10.97 15.35 -0.07
CA GLY A 267 10.99 16.52 0.83
C GLY A 267 11.01 16.22 2.34
N ILE A 268 10.91 14.95 2.78
CA ILE A 268 11.10 14.60 4.20
C ILE A 268 12.59 14.48 4.52
N THR A 269 13.11 15.48 5.24
CA THR A 269 14.52 15.55 5.65
C THR A 269 14.90 14.59 6.77
N GLY A 270 13.93 13.92 7.39
CA GLY A 270 14.19 12.92 8.42
C GLY A 270 12.94 12.39 9.13
N LEU A 271 13.12 11.32 9.90
CA LEU A 271 12.04 10.64 10.61
C LEU A 271 11.25 11.55 11.57
N ARG A 272 11.89 12.57 12.14
CA ARG A 272 11.21 13.57 12.98
C ARG A 272 10.12 14.31 12.19
N ALA A 273 10.37 14.69 10.95
CA ALA A 273 9.39 15.39 10.14
C ALA A 273 8.20 14.48 9.79
N LEU A 274 8.46 13.21 9.47
CA LEU A 274 7.42 12.20 9.25
C LEU A 274 6.57 11.99 10.52
N SER A 275 7.22 11.85 11.68
CA SER A 275 6.54 11.70 12.97
C SER A 275 5.72 12.94 13.35
N SER A 276 6.19 14.15 13.02
CA SER A 276 5.40 15.37 13.19
C SER A 276 4.15 15.38 12.31
N ARG A 277 4.24 14.95 11.04
CA ARG A 277 3.07 14.84 10.15
C ARG A 277 2.09 13.76 10.62
N TRP A 278 2.60 12.62 11.08
CA TRP A 278 1.79 11.57 11.71
C TRP A 278 1.00 12.12 12.90
N SER A 279 1.68 12.80 13.82
CA SER A 279 1.06 13.40 15.00
C SER A 279 0.02 14.48 14.64
N ALA A 280 0.24 15.21 13.54
CA ALA A 280 -0.73 16.19 13.04
C ALA A 280 -1.99 15.55 12.45
N CYS A 281 -1.88 14.34 11.88
CA CYS A 281 -3.02 13.61 11.33
C CYS A 281 -3.81 12.85 12.40
N TRP A 282 -3.16 12.42 13.48
CA TRP A 282 -3.77 11.71 14.61
C TRP A 282 -3.31 12.26 15.97
N PRO A 283 -3.77 13.46 16.37
CA PRO A 283 -3.31 14.13 17.58
C PRO A 283 -3.70 13.41 18.88
N GLU A 284 -4.70 12.53 18.83
CA GLU A 284 -5.16 11.73 19.98
C GLU A 284 -4.30 10.49 20.22
N SER A 285 -3.42 10.15 19.28
CA SER A 285 -2.57 8.96 19.32
C SER A 285 -1.12 9.34 19.65
N ASP A 286 -0.47 8.61 20.55
CA ASP A 286 0.97 8.76 20.72
C ASP A 286 1.69 8.18 19.49
N ALA A 287 2.40 9.02 18.75
CA ALA A 287 3.18 8.62 17.58
C ALA A 287 4.27 7.59 17.92
N GLN A 288 4.79 7.57 19.16
CA GLN A 288 5.78 6.57 19.60
C GLN A 288 5.18 5.17 19.78
N GLU A 289 3.87 5.09 19.94
CA GLU A 289 3.11 3.85 20.10
C GLU A 289 2.45 3.42 18.78
N THR A 290 1.95 4.37 17.99
CA THR A 290 1.10 4.08 16.82
C THR A 290 1.82 4.10 15.48
N MET A 291 2.96 4.80 15.37
CA MET A 291 3.73 4.81 14.13
C MET A 291 4.55 3.51 13.99
N PRO A 292 4.59 2.87 12.81
CA PRO A 292 5.34 1.62 12.62
C PRO A 292 6.82 1.78 12.95
N ARG A 293 7.32 0.98 13.91
CA ARG A 293 8.72 1.11 14.37
C ARG A 293 9.73 0.62 13.35
N ILE A 294 9.30 -0.19 12.38
CA ILE A 294 10.16 -0.63 11.29
C ILE A 294 10.80 0.54 10.53
N LEU A 295 10.13 1.70 10.46
CA LEU A 295 10.68 2.91 9.85
C LEU A 295 11.94 3.41 10.56
N PHE A 296 12.07 3.20 11.88
CA PHE A 296 13.20 3.71 12.67
C PHE A 296 14.50 2.95 12.42
N VAL A 297 14.42 1.79 11.77
CA VAL A 297 15.60 0.96 11.45
C VAL A 297 16.31 1.48 10.19
N PHE A 298 15.60 2.21 9.33
CA PHE A 298 16.16 2.76 8.09
C PHE A 298 16.90 4.07 8.35
N GLN A 299 17.95 4.33 7.56
CA GLN A 299 18.68 5.59 7.66
C GLN A 299 17.90 6.71 6.98
N TRP A 300 17.26 7.56 7.79
CA TRP A 300 16.63 8.81 7.36
C TRP A 300 17.64 9.96 7.40
N SER A 301 18.77 9.81 6.73
CA SER A 301 19.72 10.90 6.54
C SER A 301 19.31 11.73 5.32
N PRO A 302 19.44 13.07 5.37
CA PRO A 302 19.44 13.86 4.14
C PRO A 302 20.64 13.40 3.32
N THR A 303 20.39 12.89 2.11
CA THR A 303 21.45 12.70 1.13
C THR A 303 22.05 14.08 0.87
N SER A 304 23.25 14.28 1.41
CA SER A 304 24.05 15.47 1.17
C SER A 304 24.37 15.56 -0.32
N SER A 305 23.60 16.35 -1.06
CA SER A 305 23.99 16.90 -2.36
C SER A 305 24.20 18.41 -2.24
N GLU A 306 25.05 18.81 -1.29
CA GLU A 306 25.88 20.00 -1.40
C GLU A 306 27.33 19.58 -1.07
N ARG A 307 27.99 19.04 -2.09
CA ARG A 307 29.37 19.42 -2.39
C ARG A 307 29.24 20.09 -3.77
N GLY A 308 29.24 21.41 -3.91
CA GLY A 308 30.11 22.31 -3.19
C GLY A 308 31.55 21.98 -3.57
N ASP A 309 31.87 22.08 -4.85
CA ASP A 309 33.22 22.36 -5.32
C ASP A 309 33.13 23.67 -6.11
N ASP A 310 34.02 24.58 -5.71
CA ASP A 310 34.19 25.97 -6.12
C ASP A 310 34.43 26.19 -7.62
#